data_AF-A0A9D5Y3K0-F1
#
_entry.id   AF-A0A9D5Y3K0-F1
#
_cell.length_a   1.000
_cell.length_b   1.000
_cell.length_c   1.000
_cell.angle_alpha   90.00
_cell.angle_beta   90.00
_cell.angle_gamma   90.00
#
_symmetry.space_group_name_H-M   'P 1'
#
loop_
_entity.id
_entity.type
_entity.pdbx_description
1 polymer ?
#
loop_
_entity_poly.entity_id
_entity_poly.type
_entity_poly.pdbx_seq_one_letter_code
_entity_poly.pdbx_strand_id
1 'polypeptide(L)'
;MAASNGPAWQIIPSVSSDFTYTDNVALVKNNKQSDFVTRLSPGIEIHGKGGHVKGNLKYQWQQYFYAKDSDRNGQQRALNADGQVELIDQWLYLDGRGSISQQAISAFGTQSANNDSVNVNRTETSTYQWSPYIQGRLAGFADYLLRYTGSKTKSGEGELSVGSGTTSESW
;
A
#
# COMPACT_ATOMS: atom_id res chain seq x y z
N MET A 1 -1.38 38.68 -11.10
CA MET A 1 -1.82 37.79 -9.99
C MET A 1 -0.73 36.75 -9.80
N ALA A 2 -0.08 36.72 -8.65
CA ALA A 2 1.01 35.77 -8.40
C ALA A 2 0.43 34.37 -8.18
N ALA A 3 0.81 33.42 -9.03
CA ALA A 3 0.61 32.00 -8.72
C ALA A 3 1.45 31.69 -7.48
N SER A 4 0.84 31.12 -6.45
CA SER A 4 1.57 30.63 -5.28
C SER A 4 2.51 29.51 -5.72
N ASN A 5 3.80 29.78 -5.84
CA ASN A 5 4.86 28.79 -6.05
C ASN A 5 5.15 27.98 -4.77
N GLY A 6 4.10 27.66 -4.01
CA GLY A 6 4.18 26.68 -2.93
C GLY A 6 4.19 25.28 -3.52
N PRO A 7 4.86 24.31 -2.89
CA PRO A 7 4.83 22.95 -3.37
C PRO A 7 3.40 22.43 -3.46
N ALA A 8 3.02 21.97 -4.65
CA ALA A 8 1.67 21.50 -4.93
C ALA A 8 1.51 20.11 -4.31
N TRP A 9 0.88 20.07 -3.14
CA TRP A 9 0.36 18.85 -2.53
C TRP A 9 -1.12 18.75 -2.86
N GLN A 10 -1.50 17.62 -3.44
CA GLN A 10 -2.89 17.30 -3.71
C GLN A 10 -3.29 16.13 -2.81
N ILE A 11 -4.36 16.33 -2.03
CA ILE A 11 -4.96 15.32 -1.16
C ILE A 11 -6.36 15.06 -1.68
N ILE A 12 -6.62 13.82 -2.10
CA ILE A 12 -7.86 13.38 -2.71
C ILE A 12 -8.46 12.31 -1.81
N PRO A 13 -9.36 12.68 -0.87
CA PRO A 13 -10.13 11.70 -0.12
C PRO A 13 -11.23 11.11 -1.02
N SER A 14 -11.57 9.85 -0.78
CA SER A 14 -12.71 9.19 -1.40
C SER A 14 -13.45 8.34 -0.38
N VAL A 15 -14.75 8.17 -0.58
CA VAL A 15 -15.55 7.21 0.18
C VAL A 15 -16.61 6.65 -0.74
N SER A 16 -16.71 5.32 -0.78
CA SER A 16 -17.84 4.64 -1.41
C SER A 16 -18.50 3.69 -0.42
N SER A 17 -19.79 3.47 -0.63
CA SER A 17 -20.53 2.46 0.11
C SER A 17 -21.43 1.71 -0.87
N ASP A 18 -21.48 0.39 -0.69
CA ASP A 18 -22.30 -0.51 -1.50
C ASP A 18 -23.20 -1.32 -0.58
N PHE A 19 -24.42 -1.56 -1.02
CA PHE A 19 -25.41 -2.34 -0.30
C PHE A 19 -25.93 -3.44 -1.22
N THR A 20 -25.68 -4.68 -0.85
CA THR A 20 -26.01 -5.86 -1.66
C THR A 20 -26.96 -6.75 -0.89
N TYR A 21 -28.13 -7.01 -1.44
CA TYR A 21 -29.01 -8.09 -0.97
C TYR A 21 -28.79 -9.33 -1.83
N THR A 22 -28.57 -10.48 -1.19
CA THR A 22 -28.44 -11.77 -1.85
C THR A 22 -29.34 -12.79 -1.19
N ASP A 23 -29.92 -13.70 -1.97
CA ASP A 23 -30.70 -14.84 -1.48
C ASP A 23 -29.80 -16.07 -1.16
N ASN A 24 -28.50 -16.00 -1.51
CA ASN A 24 -27.55 -17.08 -1.36
C ASN A 24 -26.12 -16.56 -1.07
N VAL A 25 -25.91 -16.08 0.15
CA VAL A 25 -24.63 -15.48 0.58
C VAL A 25 -23.44 -16.45 0.54
N ALA A 26 -23.70 -17.74 0.78
CA ALA A 26 -22.68 -18.78 0.79
C ALA A 26 -22.41 -19.40 -0.59
N LEU A 27 -23.13 -18.96 -1.64
CA LEU A 27 -23.01 -19.47 -3.02
C LEU A 27 -23.20 -21.00 -3.13
N VAL A 28 -24.04 -21.59 -2.28
CA VAL A 28 -24.30 -23.05 -2.23
C VAL A 28 -25.54 -23.45 -3.03
N LYS A 29 -25.60 -24.71 -3.49
CA LYS A 29 -26.76 -25.21 -4.26
C LYS A 29 -27.99 -25.50 -3.39
N ASN A 30 -27.79 -26.05 -2.19
CA ASN A 30 -28.82 -26.43 -1.24
C ASN A 30 -28.65 -25.65 0.07
N ASN A 31 -29.73 -25.45 0.83
CA ASN A 31 -29.73 -24.69 2.09
C ASN A 31 -29.23 -23.24 1.92
N LYS A 32 -29.71 -22.57 0.86
CA LYS A 32 -29.38 -21.17 0.58
C LYS A 32 -29.79 -20.26 1.75
N GLN A 33 -28.92 -19.31 2.06
CA GLN A 33 -29.17 -18.32 3.10
C GLN A 33 -29.13 -16.93 2.48
N SER A 34 -30.18 -16.16 2.72
CA SER A 34 -30.21 -14.75 2.34
C SER A 34 -29.37 -13.93 3.30
N ASP A 35 -28.77 -12.85 2.80
CA ASP A 35 -28.10 -11.86 3.62
C ASP A 35 -28.14 -10.47 2.99
N PHE A 36 -27.97 -9.46 3.82
CA PHE A 36 -27.76 -8.08 3.42
C PHE A 36 -26.32 -7.69 3.77
N VAL A 37 -25.54 -7.41 2.73
CA VAL A 37 -24.13 -7.09 2.82
C VAL A 37 -23.95 -5.59 2.63
N THR A 38 -23.29 -4.94 3.58
CA THR A 38 -22.85 -3.55 3.47
C THR A 38 -21.34 -3.50 3.29
N ARG A 39 -20.89 -2.83 2.23
CA ARG A 39 -19.48 -2.51 2.01
C ARG A 39 -19.26 -1.03 2.26
N LEU A 40 -18.24 -0.71 3.04
CA LEU A 40 -17.73 0.64 3.20
C LEU A 40 -16.29 0.68 2.68
N SER A 41 -15.95 1.67 1.86
CA SER A 41 -14.67 1.74 1.16
C SER A 41 -14.09 3.16 1.16
N PRO A 42 -13.52 3.65 2.28
CA PRO A 42 -12.81 4.91 2.29
C PRO A 42 -11.42 4.76 1.67
N GLY A 43 -11.04 5.76 0.89
CA GLY A 43 -9.74 5.86 0.25
C GLY A 43 -9.12 7.24 0.44
N ILE A 44 -7.81 7.30 0.29
CA ILE A 44 -7.06 8.54 0.25
C ILE A 44 -5.93 8.41 -0.77
N GLU A 45 -5.80 9.42 -1.61
CA GLU A 45 -4.66 9.59 -2.50
C GLU A 45 -3.97 10.91 -2.17
N ILE A 46 -2.64 10.86 -2.07
CA ILE A 46 -1.79 12.02 -1.81
C ILE A 46 -0.70 11.99 -2.86
N HIS A 47 -0.50 13.08 -3.57
CA HIS A 47 0.67 13.25 -4.44
C HIS A 47 1.17 14.67 -4.34
N GLY A 48 2.49 14.83 -4.43
CA GLY A 48 3.05 16.16 -4.38
C GLY A 48 4.56 16.20 -4.52
N LYS A 49 5.03 17.41 -4.85
CA LYS A 49 6.45 17.73 -4.97
C LYS A 49 6.74 19.03 -4.22
N GLY A 50 7.37 18.85 -3.07
CA GLY A 50 8.03 19.78 -2.17
C GLY A 50 9.39 20.27 -2.66
N GLY A 51 9.94 21.24 -1.91
CA GLY A 51 11.38 21.57 -1.98
C GLY A 51 12.23 20.37 -1.52
N HIS A 52 11.91 19.82 -0.34
CA HIS A 52 12.67 18.72 0.27
C HIS A 52 11.93 17.38 0.30
N VAL A 53 10.67 17.31 -0.11
CA VAL A 53 9.87 16.07 -0.02
C VAL A 53 9.09 15.89 -1.30
N LYS A 54 9.12 14.70 -1.89
CA LYS A 54 8.24 14.33 -3.02
C LYS A 54 7.71 12.93 -2.80
N GLY A 55 6.51 12.65 -3.29
CA GLY A 55 5.98 11.30 -3.20
C GLY A 55 4.54 11.16 -3.63
N ASN A 56 4.12 9.91 -3.63
CA ASN A 56 2.80 9.44 -3.98
C ASN A 56 2.35 8.43 -2.92
N LEU A 57 1.08 8.49 -2.54
CA LEU A 57 0.45 7.55 -1.64
C LEU A 57 -0.97 7.31 -2.13
N LYS A 58 -1.33 6.05 -2.31
CA LYS A 58 -2.69 5.61 -2.57
C LYS A 58 -3.03 4.52 -1.57
N TYR A 59 -3.99 4.80 -0.71
CA TYR A 59 -4.47 3.87 0.29
C TYR A 59 -5.98 3.66 0.15
N GLN A 60 -6.39 2.41 0.18
CA GLN A 60 -7.79 2.02 0.17
C GLN A 60 -8.02 1.01 1.29
N TRP A 61 -9.04 1.28 2.09
CA TRP A 61 -9.58 0.32 3.05
C TRP A 61 -10.98 -0.09 2.59
N GLN A 62 -11.34 -1.34 2.80
CA GLN A 62 -12.68 -1.85 2.56
C GLN A 62 -13.10 -2.69 3.76
N GLN A 63 -14.35 -2.52 4.18
CA GLN A 63 -14.95 -3.24 5.28
C GLN A 63 -16.27 -3.84 4.81
N TYR A 64 -16.47 -5.12 5.10
CA TYR A 64 -17.65 -5.89 4.74
C TYR A 64 -18.42 -6.26 6.00
N PHE A 65 -19.70 -5.92 6.03
CA PHE A 65 -20.62 -6.25 7.10
C PHE A 65 -21.75 -7.11 6.56
N TYR A 66 -21.97 -8.26 7.17
CA TYR A 66 -23.03 -9.23 6.89
C TYR A 66 -24.08 -9.13 8.00
N ALA A 67 -25.35 -8.91 7.63
CA ALA A 67 -26.41 -8.68 8.60
C ALA A 67 -26.81 -9.95 9.36
N LYS A 68 -26.72 -11.12 8.71
CA LYS A 68 -27.12 -12.41 9.29
C LYS A 68 -25.94 -13.33 9.57
N ASP A 69 -24.90 -13.31 8.74
CA ASP A 69 -23.73 -14.19 8.87
C ASP A 69 -22.48 -13.37 9.27
N SER A 70 -22.46 -12.87 10.51
CA SER A 70 -21.39 -11.98 10.99
C SER A 70 -20.00 -12.63 11.01
N ASP A 71 -19.93 -13.95 11.01
CA ASP A 71 -18.67 -14.71 10.93
C ASP A 71 -17.96 -14.49 9.58
N ARG A 72 -18.69 -13.99 8.57
CA ARG A 72 -18.16 -13.57 7.27
C ARG A 72 -17.70 -12.13 7.23
N ASN A 73 -17.88 -11.35 8.28
CA ASN A 73 -17.36 -9.98 8.33
C ASN A 73 -15.86 -9.98 8.07
N GLY A 74 -15.39 -9.01 7.31
CA GLY A 74 -13.98 -8.97 6.94
C GLY A 74 -13.56 -7.63 6.40
N GLN A 75 -12.26 -7.39 6.46
CA GLN A 75 -11.64 -6.17 5.96
C GLN A 75 -10.61 -6.48 4.89
N GLN A 76 -10.40 -5.52 4.00
CA GLN A 76 -9.38 -5.57 2.96
C GLN A 76 -8.64 -4.24 2.92
N ARG A 77 -7.32 -4.29 2.71
CA ARG A 77 -6.46 -3.12 2.61
C ARG A 77 -5.64 -3.21 1.33
N ALA A 78 -5.44 -2.07 0.70
CA ALA A 78 -4.51 -1.91 -0.39
C ALA A 78 -3.72 -0.61 -0.18
N LEU A 79 -2.41 -0.69 -0.35
CA LEU A 79 -1.50 0.45 -0.26
C LEU A 79 -0.54 0.40 -1.44
N ASN A 80 -0.31 1.55 -2.04
CA ASN A 80 0.83 1.81 -2.91
C ASN A 80 1.39 3.17 -2.53
N ALA A 81 2.64 3.22 -2.08
CA ALA A 81 3.27 4.46 -1.67
C ALA A 81 4.75 4.46 -2.06
N ASP A 82 5.23 5.61 -2.49
CA ASP A 82 6.62 5.92 -2.73
C ASP A 82 6.92 7.36 -2.37
N GLY A 83 8.13 7.62 -1.90
CA GLY A 83 8.52 8.98 -1.57
C GLY A 83 10.02 9.10 -1.36
N GLN A 84 10.47 10.34 -1.42
CA GLN A 84 11.85 10.74 -1.14
C GLN A 84 11.79 12.01 -0.29
N VAL A 85 12.60 12.03 0.76
CA VAL A 85 12.88 13.22 1.55
C VAL A 85 14.38 13.55 1.50
N GLU A 86 14.69 14.81 1.28
CA GLU A 86 15.99 15.42 1.51
C GLU A 86 16.04 15.85 2.97
N LEU A 87 16.89 15.19 3.75
CA LEU A 87 17.05 15.41 5.19
C LEU A 87 18.10 16.49 5.46
N ILE A 88 19.14 16.56 4.62
CA ILE A 88 20.16 17.60 4.61
C ILE A 88 20.37 18.02 3.17
N ASP A 89 20.26 19.33 2.93
CA ASP A 89 20.36 19.94 1.61
C ASP A 89 21.52 19.37 0.80
N GLN A 90 21.14 18.80 -0.33
CA GLN A 90 21.97 18.23 -1.38
C GLN A 90 22.85 17.06 -0.94
N TRP A 91 22.77 16.60 0.30
CA TRP A 91 23.72 15.65 0.87
C TRP A 91 23.09 14.37 1.39
N LEU A 92 22.07 14.45 2.25
CA LEU A 92 21.44 13.29 2.89
C LEU A 92 20.00 13.16 2.45
N TYR A 93 19.66 11.97 1.99
CA TYR A 93 18.33 11.65 1.48
C TYR A 93 17.82 10.34 2.06
N LEU A 94 16.51 10.19 2.09
CA LEU A 94 15.83 8.96 2.46
C LEU A 94 14.72 8.67 1.45
N ASP A 95 14.86 7.56 0.72
CA ASP A 95 13.81 7.01 -0.13
C ASP A 95 12.97 6.02 0.68
N GLY A 96 11.66 5.99 0.44
CA GLY A 96 10.72 5.06 1.07
C GLY A 96 9.74 4.52 0.05
N ARG A 97 9.37 3.23 0.19
CA ARG A 97 8.31 2.59 -0.59
C ARG A 97 7.50 1.65 0.30
N GLY A 98 6.20 1.59 0.07
CA GLY A 98 5.29 0.70 0.77
C GLY A 98 4.25 0.11 -0.19
N SER A 99 3.94 -1.16 -0.04
CA SER A 99 2.86 -1.81 -0.77
C SER A 99 2.14 -2.83 0.09
N ILE A 100 0.81 -2.82 0.06
CA ILE A 100 -0.05 -3.85 0.66
C ILE A 100 -0.90 -4.43 -0.46
N SER A 101 -0.81 -5.74 -0.67
CA SER A 101 -1.52 -6.48 -1.72
C SER A 101 -2.08 -7.80 -1.18
N GLN A 102 -3.11 -8.32 -1.83
CA GLN A 102 -3.67 -9.64 -1.49
C GLN A 102 -3.16 -10.70 -2.46
N GLN A 103 -2.68 -11.82 -1.92
CA GLN A 103 -2.30 -13.01 -2.68
C GLN A 103 -3.27 -14.14 -2.36
N ALA A 104 -3.62 -14.97 -3.35
CA ALA A 104 -4.45 -16.15 -3.09
C ALA A 104 -3.65 -17.19 -2.29
N ILE A 105 -4.24 -17.77 -1.24
CA ILE A 105 -3.59 -18.79 -0.39
C ILE A 105 -3.43 -20.11 -1.16
N SER A 106 -4.32 -20.40 -2.11
CA SER A 106 -4.33 -21.60 -2.95
C SER A 106 -4.92 -21.32 -4.33
N ALA A 107 -4.35 -21.90 -5.38
CA ALA A 107 -4.90 -21.81 -6.74
C ALA A 107 -6.18 -22.65 -6.93
N PHE A 108 -6.52 -23.54 -5.97
CA PHE A 108 -7.68 -24.44 -6.04
C PHE A 108 -8.80 -24.09 -5.04
N GLY A 109 -8.61 -23.05 -4.20
CA GLY A 109 -9.66 -22.56 -3.32
C GLY A 109 -10.73 -21.79 -4.09
N THR A 110 -11.93 -21.65 -3.51
CA THR A 110 -13.05 -20.93 -4.12
C THR A 110 -12.62 -19.52 -4.53
N GLN A 111 -12.50 -19.25 -5.82
CA GLN A 111 -12.33 -17.89 -6.33
C GLN A 111 -13.72 -17.28 -6.44
N SER A 112 -14.07 -16.38 -5.54
CA SER A 112 -15.30 -15.61 -5.68
C SER A 112 -15.23 -14.81 -6.98
N ALA A 113 -16.18 -15.02 -7.89
CA ALA A 113 -16.27 -14.31 -9.16
C ALA A 113 -16.52 -12.81 -8.97
N ASN A 114 -17.06 -12.42 -7.81
CA ASN A 114 -17.27 -11.03 -7.38
C ASN A 114 -16.55 -10.77 -6.06
N ASN A 115 -15.98 -9.57 -5.87
CA ASN A 115 -15.33 -9.12 -4.63
C ASN A 115 -16.29 -9.01 -3.41
N ASP A 116 -17.55 -9.45 -3.53
CA ASP A 116 -18.59 -9.29 -2.51
C ASP A 116 -18.62 -10.41 -1.45
N SER A 117 -17.73 -11.41 -1.56
CA SER A 117 -17.59 -12.48 -0.57
C SER A 117 -16.19 -12.51 0.02
N VAL A 118 -16.09 -12.40 1.35
CA VAL A 118 -14.83 -12.60 2.08
C VAL A 118 -14.26 -13.96 1.71
N ASN A 119 -13.14 -13.93 0.99
CA ASN A 119 -12.47 -15.12 0.52
C ASN A 119 -11.39 -15.51 1.53
N VAL A 120 -11.66 -16.56 2.31
CA VAL A 120 -10.71 -17.17 3.27
C VAL A 120 -9.43 -17.63 2.58
N ASN A 121 -9.44 -17.78 1.26
CA ASN A 121 -8.29 -18.14 0.43
C ASN A 121 -7.45 -16.92 -0.02
N ARG A 122 -7.30 -15.88 0.80
CA ARG A 122 -6.43 -14.73 0.52
C ARG A 122 -5.56 -14.35 1.73
N THR A 123 -4.26 -14.17 1.51
CA THR A 123 -3.30 -13.65 2.49
C THR A 123 -2.89 -12.24 2.10
N GLU A 124 -2.77 -11.36 3.09
CA GLU A 124 -2.24 -10.01 2.88
C GLU A 124 -0.71 -10.05 2.91
N THR A 125 -0.08 -9.57 1.84
CA THR A 125 1.36 -9.37 1.77
C THR A 125 1.65 -7.87 1.83
N SER A 126 2.36 -7.46 2.88
CA SER A 126 2.81 -6.09 3.10
C SER A 126 4.31 -6.00 2.94
N THR A 127 4.79 -5.13 2.04
CA THR A 127 6.21 -4.87 1.82
C THR A 127 6.52 -3.41 2.09
N TYR A 128 7.57 -3.16 2.87
CA TYR A 128 8.07 -1.83 3.20
C TYR A 128 9.56 -1.79 2.90
N GLN A 129 10.01 -0.73 2.25
CA GLN A 129 11.41 -0.50 1.92
C GLN A 129 11.80 0.91 2.33
N TRP A 130 13.00 1.05 2.89
CA TRP A 130 13.61 2.32 3.21
C TRP A 130 15.06 2.31 2.73
N SER A 131 15.51 3.43 2.19
CA SER A 131 16.86 3.56 1.68
C SER A 131 17.45 4.93 1.99
N PRO A 132 18.18 5.09 3.11
CA PRO A 132 18.98 6.28 3.32
C PRO A 132 20.20 6.25 2.41
N TYR A 133 20.56 7.41 1.86
CA TYR A 133 21.78 7.58 1.10
C TYR A 133 22.37 8.97 1.25
N ILE A 134 23.69 9.01 1.18
CA ILE A 134 24.44 10.25 1.04
C ILE A 134 25.06 10.33 -0.35
N GLN A 135 25.13 11.54 -0.88
CA GLN A 135 25.83 11.82 -2.11
C GLN A 135 26.51 13.18 -2.05
N GLY A 136 27.53 13.37 -2.88
CA GLY A 136 28.20 14.66 -3.01
C GLY A 136 29.47 14.55 -3.83
N ARG A 137 30.27 15.61 -3.79
CA ARG A 137 31.55 15.70 -4.50
C ARG A 137 32.71 15.79 -3.51
N LEU A 138 33.61 14.82 -3.57
CA LEU A 138 34.84 14.80 -2.81
C LEU A 138 35.88 15.69 -3.50
N ALA A 139 36.33 16.72 -2.78
CA ALA A 139 37.41 17.63 -3.16
C ALA A 139 37.29 18.23 -4.58
N GLY A 140 36.07 18.34 -5.11
CA GLY A 140 35.79 18.94 -6.41
C GLY A 140 36.20 18.10 -7.62
N PHE A 141 36.58 16.83 -7.45
CA PHE A 141 37.01 15.97 -8.58
C PHE A 141 36.34 14.60 -8.62
N ALA A 142 35.87 14.04 -7.50
CA ALA A 142 35.24 12.72 -7.48
C ALA A 142 33.81 12.80 -6.92
N ASP A 143 32.86 12.15 -7.57
CA ASP A 143 31.49 12.03 -7.05
C ASP A 143 31.37 10.74 -6.23
N TYR A 144 30.67 10.81 -5.10
CA TYR A 144 30.43 9.65 -4.24
C TYR A 144 28.94 9.45 -3.98
N LEU A 145 28.55 8.17 -3.87
CA LEU A 145 27.23 7.77 -3.39
C LEU A 145 27.36 6.55 -2.47
N LEU A 146 26.87 6.71 -1.24
CA LEU A 146 26.77 5.62 -0.27
C LEU A 146 25.30 5.40 0.07
N ARG A 147 24.80 4.19 -0.20
CA ARG A 147 23.38 3.86 -0.02
C ARG A 147 23.22 2.57 0.79
N TYR A 148 22.33 2.63 1.77
CA TYR A 148 21.81 1.46 2.45
C TYR A 148 20.37 1.21 2.01
N THR A 149 19.95 -0.04 1.89
CA THR A 149 18.57 -0.42 1.59
C THR A 149 18.12 -1.48 2.59
N GLY A 150 17.08 -1.17 3.36
CA GLY A 150 16.35 -2.14 4.18
C GLY A 150 14.98 -2.42 3.58
N SER A 151 14.55 -3.68 3.63
CA SER A 151 13.22 -4.11 3.22
C SER A 151 12.63 -5.10 4.22
N LYS A 152 11.34 -4.97 4.48
CA LYS A 152 10.55 -5.88 5.32
C LYS A 152 9.32 -6.33 4.55
N THR A 153 9.11 -7.63 4.48
CA THR A 153 7.89 -8.22 3.93
C THR A 153 7.20 -9.06 5.00
N LYS A 154 5.90 -8.84 5.17
CA LYS A 154 5.01 -9.60 6.05
C LYS A 154 3.97 -10.31 5.21
N SER A 155 3.72 -11.58 5.50
CA SER A 155 2.69 -12.38 4.81
C SER A 155 2.06 -13.35 5.80
N GLY A 156 0.74 -13.28 5.99
CA GLY A 156 -0.03 -14.18 6.86
C GLY A 156 0.41 -14.17 8.33
N GLU A 157 1.40 -15.01 8.68
CA GLU A 157 1.98 -15.14 10.02
C GLU A 157 3.53 -15.09 10.02
N GLY A 158 4.17 -14.73 8.90
CA GLY A 158 5.64 -14.66 8.76
C GLY A 158 6.17 -13.24 8.48
N GLU A 159 7.32 -12.90 9.07
CA GLU A 159 8.09 -11.67 8.77
C GLU A 159 9.45 -12.04 8.18
N LEU A 160 9.78 -11.50 7.01
CA LEU A 160 11.09 -11.56 6.40
C LEU A 160 11.69 -10.15 6.36
N SER A 161 12.90 -10.00 6.91
CA SER A 161 13.65 -8.75 6.90
C SER A 161 14.97 -8.97 6.16
N VAL A 162 15.25 -8.15 5.15
CA VAL A 162 16.48 -8.22 4.34
C VAL A 162 17.09 -6.83 4.27
N GLY A 163 18.41 -6.74 4.44
CA GLY A 163 19.17 -5.50 4.29
C GLY A 163 20.35 -5.69 3.35
N SER A 164 20.59 -4.73 2.46
CA SER A 164 21.71 -4.72 1.52
C SER A 164 22.34 -3.32 1.42
N GLY A 165 23.66 -3.25 1.27
CA GLY A 165 24.39 -2.01 1.03
C GLY A 165 24.98 -1.96 -0.38
N THR A 166 25.10 -0.77 -0.96
CA THR A 166 25.81 -0.56 -2.24
C THR A 166 26.66 0.72 -2.12
N THR A 167 27.92 0.61 -2.55
CA THR A 167 28.86 1.73 -2.68
C THR A 167 29.19 1.89 -4.16
N SER A 168 29.06 3.11 -4.68
CA SER A 168 29.45 3.43 -6.06
C SER A 168 30.41 4.62 -6.05
N GLU A 169 31.51 4.48 -6.77
CA GLU A 169 32.50 5.53 -7.03
C GLU A 169 32.66 5.64 -8.54
N SER A 170 32.57 6.86 -9.08
CA SER A 170 32.81 7.14 -10.50
C SER A 170 33.95 8.14 -10.64
N TRP A 171 34.93 7.80 -11.47
CA TRP A 171 36.17 8.54 -11.72
C TRP A 171 36.06 9.39 -12.99
#